data_AF-A0A161LMY1-F1
#
_entry.id   AF-A0A161LMY1-F1
#
_cell.length_a   1.000
_cell.length_b   1.000
_cell.length_c   1.000
_cell.angle_alpha   90.00
_cell.angle_beta   90.00
_cell.angle_gamma   90.00
#
_symmetry.space_group_name_H-M   'P 1'
#
loop_
_entity.id
_entity.type
_entity.pdbx_description
1 polymer ?
#
loop_
_entity_poly.entity_id
_entity_poly.type
_entity_poly.pdbx_seq_one_letter_code
_entity_poly.pdbx_strand_id
1 'polypeptide(L)'
;MRPRTLIGRVWTRLCQVFAAGTGPAPAHGRDSQRREPAERWDEPDTPQAVSRRVRARDADCATRWPDAALDAWAVSWKAGGYLEAVRARDGLQVIGKVPVPEAVPDVLRHWSHPCGAPVALEWTTPPPQGSSRPEEPGEGLGLPLRANDCEAWERQQDAALTAMAQAQARLRRRHPDHINPASDVEALLSACAARLNRTEPPAESLIAALNADPLERMTITGGWVDPVQVAHARKSRWNGFVDDQPERVIKLAERLLRDDAATATAKFCDPRSVAQVFRVPGPAGPLYEIGDDGTRRLHAARLLGFPLLWARITQLSLPLMLHTYRVGNNGEPAKEEMARIVARWHGLIDRGLVAGDVDETDPDDPRLHLHWTAALWLLVEANRAVQWSHHYERAYPGALAAAGIPPHAWSTPEAWHEWASERRRRRR
;
A
#
# COMPACT_ATOMS: atom_id res chain seq x y z
N MET A 1 30.32 -7.68 -27.67
CA MET A 1 29.05 -8.38 -27.38
C MET A 1 28.23 -7.52 -26.43
N ARG A 2 27.10 -6.96 -26.88
CA ARG A 2 26.20 -6.13 -26.06
C ARG A 2 25.03 -7.00 -25.56
N PRO A 3 24.62 -6.96 -24.28
CA PRO A 3 23.45 -7.68 -23.82
C PRO A 3 22.19 -6.91 -24.26
N ARG A 4 21.29 -7.61 -24.97
CA ARG A 4 19.94 -7.14 -25.31
C ARG A 4 19.04 -7.33 -24.08
N THR A 5 18.37 -6.26 -23.64
CA THR A 5 17.39 -6.24 -22.56
C THR A 5 16.12 -6.99 -22.96
N LEU A 6 15.77 -8.02 -22.18
CA LEU A 6 14.62 -8.91 -22.38
C LEU A 6 13.31 -8.38 -21.75
N ILE A 7 13.29 -7.13 -21.27
CA ILE A 7 12.20 -6.57 -20.46
C ILE A 7 11.00 -6.12 -21.32
N GLY A 8 11.20 -5.83 -22.62
CA GLY A 8 10.14 -5.29 -23.48
C GLY A 8 9.15 -6.31 -24.08
N ARG A 9 9.39 -7.63 -24.02
CA ARG A 9 8.59 -8.62 -24.79
C ARG A 9 7.43 -9.25 -24.02
N VAL A 10 7.37 -9.09 -22.70
CA VAL A 10 6.27 -9.64 -21.89
C VAL A 10 5.05 -8.69 -21.88
N TRP A 11 5.27 -7.39 -22.07
CA TRP A 11 4.20 -6.38 -22.03
C TRP A 11 3.31 -6.37 -23.29
N THR A 12 3.85 -6.69 -24.47
CA THR A 12 3.10 -6.58 -25.74
C THR A 12 2.05 -7.69 -25.96
N ARG A 13 2.18 -8.85 -25.30
CA ARG A 13 1.24 -9.98 -25.49
C ARG A 13 -0.05 -9.88 -24.66
N LEU A 14 -0.07 -9.07 -23.60
CA LEU A 14 -1.28 -8.85 -22.78
C LEU A 14 -2.26 -7.86 -23.44
N CYS A 15 -1.76 -6.88 -24.20
CA CYS A 15 -2.62 -5.88 -24.85
C CYS A 15 -3.28 -6.37 -26.15
N GLN A 16 -2.80 -7.46 -26.78
CA GLN A 16 -3.35 -7.94 -28.06
C GLN A 16 -4.56 -8.88 -27.92
N VAL A 17 -4.89 -9.34 -26.71
CA VAL A 17 -6.05 -10.23 -26.47
C VAL A 17 -7.36 -9.45 -26.31
N PHE A 18 -7.31 -8.14 -26.01
CA PHE A 18 -8.50 -7.32 -25.73
C PHE A 18 -9.09 -6.54 -26.93
N ALA A 19 -8.50 -6.64 -28.13
CA ALA A 19 -8.87 -5.79 -29.27
C ALA A 19 -9.75 -6.44 -30.36
N ALA A 20 -10.29 -7.64 -30.14
CA ALA A 20 -11.10 -8.33 -31.16
C ALA A 20 -12.42 -8.87 -30.60
N GLY A 21 -13.47 -8.04 -30.60
CA GLY A 21 -14.81 -8.50 -30.30
C GLY A 21 -15.86 -7.41 -30.05
N THR A 22 -16.20 -6.60 -31.05
CA THR A 22 -17.42 -5.77 -30.98
C THR A 22 -18.21 -5.90 -32.29
N GLY A 23 -19.32 -6.63 -32.22
CA GLY A 23 -20.41 -6.57 -33.20
C GLY A 23 -21.48 -5.58 -32.74
N PRO A 24 -22.25 -4.95 -33.65
CA PRO A 24 -23.22 -3.93 -33.28
C PRO A 24 -24.54 -4.54 -32.76
N ALA A 25 -25.04 -4.02 -31.64
CA ALA A 25 -26.37 -4.31 -31.10
C ALA A 25 -27.39 -3.21 -31.47
N PRO A 26 -28.69 -3.54 -31.58
CA PRO A 26 -29.67 -2.69 -32.26
C PRO A 26 -30.29 -1.62 -31.35
N ALA A 27 -30.71 -0.54 -31.99
CA ALA A 27 -31.36 0.60 -31.35
C ALA A 27 -32.83 0.29 -31.01
N HIS A 28 -33.21 0.51 -29.75
CA HIS A 28 -34.60 0.67 -29.32
C HIS A 28 -34.75 1.98 -28.57
N GLY A 29 -35.57 2.87 -29.12
CA GLY A 29 -36.01 4.09 -28.47
C GLY A 29 -37.20 3.81 -27.54
N ARG A 30 -37.30 4.60 -26.47
CA ARG A 30 -38.55 5.04 -25.87
C ARG A 30 -38.32 6.21 -24.92
N ASP A 31 -39.21 7.18 -25.06
CA ASP A 31 -39.44 8.30 -24.16
C ASP A 31 -39.65 7.86 -22.70
N SER A 32 -38.98 8.55 -21.78
CA SER A 32 -39.36 8.60 -20.38
C SER A 32 -39.00 9.95 -19.77
N GLN A 33 -39.96 10.50 -19.04
CA GLN A 33 -40.03 11.84 -18.45
C GLN A 33 -38.80 12.22 -17.61
N ARG A 34 -38.37 13.49 -17.75
CA ARG A 34 -37.29 14.15 -17.00
C ARG A 34 -37.50 14.06 -15.47
N ARG A 35 -36.86 13.09 -14.84
CA ARG A 35 -36.18 13.32 -13.55
C ARG A 35 -34.78 13.84 -13.87
N GLU A 36 -34.22 14.72 -13.03
CA GLU A 36 -32.80 15.08 -13.14
C GLU A 36 -31.99 13.78 -13.24
N PRO A 37 -31.18 13.58 -14.30
CA PRO A 37 -30.48 12.32 -14.48
C PRO A 37 -29.54 12.14 -13.29
N ALA A 38 -29.68 11.02 -12.59
CA ALA A 38 -28.61 10.52 -11.73
C ALA A 38 -27.32 10.62 -12.54
N GLU A 39 -26.37 11.44 -12.06
CA GLU A 39 -25.11 11.70 -12.76
C GLU A 39 -24.49 10.37 -13.15
N ARG A 40 -24.24 10.19 -14.44
CA ARG A 40 -23.68 8.95 -14.97
C ARG A 40 -22.20 8.92 -14.58
N TRP A 41 -21.86 8.19 -13.54
CA TRP A 41 -20.52 8.13 -12.93
C TRP A 41 -19.45 7.41 -13.79
N ASP A 42 -19.79 6.99 -15.01
CA ASP A 42 -18.88 6.45 -16.04
C ASP A 42 -17.92 7.50 -16.65
N GLU A 43 -17.76 8.68 -16.03
CA GLU A 43 -16.83 9.68 -16.54
C GLU A 43 -15.40 9.08 -16.59
N PRO A 44 -14.68 9.24 -17.71
CA PRO A 44 -13.24 8.97 -17.71
C PRO A 44 -12.58 9.77 -16.58
N ASP A 45 -11.41 9.33 -16.11
CA ASP A 45 -10.61 10.05 -15.10
C ASP A 45 -10.08 11.38 -15.68
N THR A 46 -11.02 12.27 -16.00
CA THR A 46 -10.76 13.63 -16.42
C THR A 46 -10.24 14.40 -15.22
N PRO A 47 -9.38 15.40 -15.48
CA PRO A 47 -8.96 16.35 -14.44
C PRO A 47 -10.14 16.91 -13.63
N GLN A 48 -11.27 17.22 -14.28
CA GLN A 48 -12.47 17.73 -13.61
C GLN A 48 -13.12 16.70 -12.68
N ALA A 49 -13.26 15.44 -13.13
CA ALA A 49 -13.79 14.36 -12.30
C ALA A 49 -12.93 14.11 -11.07
N VAL A 50 -11.60 14.10 -11.24
CA VAL A 50 -10.64 13.97 -10.14
C VAL A 50 -10.79 15.14 -9.16
N SER A 51 -10.79 16.39 -9.65
CA SER A 51 -10.95 17.57 -8.78
C SER A 51 -12.26 17.56 -8.00
N ARG A 52 -13.39 17.18 -8.62
CA ARG A 52 -14.69 17.06 -7.95
C ARG A 52 -14.64 16.01 -6.83
N ARG A 53 -14.11 14.82 -7.12
CA ARG A 53 -14.00 13.72 -6.13
C ARG A 53 -13.08 14.09 -4.98
N VAL A 54 -11.96 14.77 -5.24
CA VAL A 54 -11.05 15.22 -4.17
C VAL A 54 -11.72 16.26 -3.27
N ARG A 55 -12.49 17.21 -3.82
CA ARG A 55 -13.24 18.17 -3.00
C ARG A 55 -14.27 17.50 -2.09
N ALA A 56 -14.96 16.47 -2.60
CA ALA A 56 -15.87 15.67 -1.78
C ALA A 56 -15.10 14.98 -0.63
N ARG A 57 -13.94 14.38 -0.92
CA ARG A 57 -13.04 13.82 0.10
C ARG A 57 -12.60 14.85 1.12
N ASP A 58 -12.26 16.07 0.71
CA ASP A 58 -11.83 17.13 1.63
C ASP A 58 -12.93 17.50 2.61
N ALA A 59 -14.18 17.60 2.15
CA ALA A 59 -15.33 17.88 3.01
C ALA A 59 -15.56 16.76 4.04
N ASP A 60 -15.50 15.50 3.60
CA ASP A 60 -15.62 14.33 4.49
C ASP A 60 -14.47 14.27 5.51
N CYS A 61 -13.24 14.58 5.07
CA CYS A 61 -12.08 14.62 5.95
C CYS A 61 -12.22 15.70 7.02
N ALA A 62 -12.59 16.93 6.65
CA ALA A 62 -12.77 18.01 7.62
C ALA A 62 -13.80 17.66 8.70
N THR A 63 -14.87 16.95 8.33
CA THR A 63 -15.91 16.50 9.26
C THR A 63 -15.41 15.40 10.20
N ARG A 64 -14.54 14.52 9.72
CA ARG A 64 -14.02 13.38 10.48
C ARG A 64 -12.93 13.77 11.49
N TRP A 65 -12.16 14.81 11.19
CA TRP A 65 -11.09 15.29 12.05
C TRP A 65 -11.21 16.79 12.32
N PRO A 66 -12.26 17.24 13.03
CA PRO A 66 -12.49 18.66 13.28
C PRO A 66 -11.36 19.32 14.08
N ASP A 67 -10.69 18.54 14.93
CA ASP A 67 -9.66 19.03 15.87
C ASP A 67 -8.24 18.49 15.57
N ALA A 68 -8.03 17.81 14.44
CA ALA A 68 -6.70 17.30 14.14
C ALA A 68 -5.73 18.45 13.82
N ALA A 69 -4.57 18.43 14.47
CA ALA A 69 -3.47 19.30 14.10
C ALA A 69 -3.08 19.03 12.64
N LEU A 70 -3.08 20.09 11.83
CA LEU A 70 -2.74 19.99 10.41
C LEU A 70 -1.25 19.76 10.26
N ASP A 71 -0.86 18.65 9.64
CA ASP A 71 0.51 18.52 9.15
C ASP A 71 0.74 19.57 8.06
N ALA A 72 1.74 20.42 8.24
CA ALA A 72 2.14 21.41 7.25
C ALA A 72 3.16 20.82 6.26
N TRP A 73 2.97 21.11 4.98
CA TRP A 73 3.79 20.63 3.88
C TRP A 73 4.23 21.78 2.97
N ALA A 74 5.53 21.89 2.71
CA ALA A 74 6.06 22.71 1.63
C ALA A 74 5.99 21.92 0.32
N VAL A 75 5.35 22.47 -0.71
CA VAL A 75 4.97 21.75 -1.93
C VAL A 75 5.43 22.49 -3.19
N SER A 76 6.04 21.75 -4.13
CA SER A 76 6.19 22.17 -5.52
C SER A 76 5.47 21.19 -6.43
N TRP A 77 4.75 21.71 -7.43
CA TRP A 77 4.12 20.91 -8.48
C TRP A 77 4.51 21.49 -9.84
N LYS A 78 5.02 20.63 -10.71
CA LYS A 78 5.59 21.00 -12.01
C LYS A 78 4.69 20.49 -13.13
N ALA A 79 4.88 21.04 -14.34
CA ALA A 79 4.21 20.56 -15.54
C ALA A 79 4.37 19.04 -15.69
N GLY A 80 3.33 18.37 -16.20
CA GLY A 80 3.29 16.90 -16.30
C GLY A 80 2.85 16.19 -15.01
N GLY A 81 2.45 16.94 -13.98
CA GLY A 81 1.87 16.39 -12.75
C GLY A 81 2.89 15.99 -11.69
N TYR A 82 4.17 16.34 -11.85
CA TYR A 82 5.22 15.94 -10.92
C TYR A 82 5.13 16.74 -9.62
N LEU A 83 5.11 16.03 -8.49
CA LEU A 83 4.97 16.56 -7.14
C LEU A 83 6.27 16.35 -6.36
N GLU A 84 6.72 17.39 -5.64
CA GLU A 84 7.72 17.32 -4.57
C GLU A 84 7.12 17.97 -3.32
N ALA A 85 7.21 17.30 -2.18
CA ALA A 85 6.68 17.79 -0.92
C ALA A 85 7.62 17.46 0.24
N VAL A 86 7.73 18.38 1.20
CA VAL A 86 8.50 18.18 2.44
C VAL A 86 7.62 18.51 3.63
N ARG A 87 7.48 17.58 4.57
CA ARG A 87 6.68 17.78 5.78
C ARG A 87 7.45 18.59 6.82
N ALA A 88 6.85 19.67 7.33
CA ALA A 88 7.52 20.61 8.22
C ALA A 88 7.98 19.99 9.56
N ARG A 89 7.23 19.03 10.11
CA ARG A 89 7.47 18.48 11.45
C ARG A 89 8.72 17.61 11.57
N ASP A 90 9.03 16.86 10.52
CA ASP A 90 10.05 15.79 10.53
C ASP A 90 10.89 15.73 9.25
N GLY A 91 10.67 16.65 8.31
CA GLY A 91 11.42 16.70 7.06
C GLY A 91 11.14 15.53 6.12
N LEU A 92 10.04 14.77 6.31
CA LEU A 92 9.67 13.69 5.40
C LEU A 92 9.51 14.25 3.98
N GLN A 93 10.38 13.79 3.08
CA GLN A 93 10.37 14.17 1.68
C GLN A 93 9.60 13.14 0.88
N VAL A 94 8.60 13.60 0.13
CA VAL A 94 7.76 12.78 -0.73
C VAL A 94 7.86 13.34 -2.15
N ILE A 95 8.04 12.47 -3.13
CA ILE A 95 7.88 12.85 -4.54
C ILE A 95 6.82 11.98 -5.19
N GLY A 96 6.17 12.44 -6.24
CA GLY A 96 5.10 11.66 -6.85
C GLY A 96 4.57 12.24 -8.13
N LYS A 97 3.44 11.68 -8.58
CA LYS A 97 2.68 12.18 -9.72
C LYS A 97 1.23 12.36 -9.31
N VAL A 98 0.70 13.54 -9.62
CA VAL A 98 -0.67 13.96 -9.34
C VAL A 98 -1.21 14.70 -10.56
N PRO A 99 -2.36 14.29 -11.14
CA PRO A 99 -2.84 14.82 -12.42
C PRO A 99 -3.28 16.30 -12.33
N VAL A 100 -3.70 16.75 -11.15
CA VAL A 100 -4.18 18.11 -10.89
C VAL A 100 -3.66 18.61 -9.53
N PRO A 101 -3.33 19.91 -9.38
CA PRO A 101 -2.88 20.46 -8.10
C PRO A 101 -3.87 20.25 -6.94
N GLU A 102 -5.17 20.26 -7.23
CA GLU A 102 -6.23 20.03 -6.24
C GLU A 102 -6.18 18.64 -5.61
N ALA A 103 -5.54 17.66 -6.26
CA ALA A 103 -5.38 16.31 -5.72
C ALA A 103 -4.14 16.16 -4.82
N VAL A 104 -3.32 17.21 -4.64
CA VAL A 104 -2.13 17.14 -3.77
C VAL A 104 -2.48 16.91 -2.29
N PRO A 105 -3.46 17.61 -1.68
CA PRO A 105 -3.92 17.27 -0.33
C PRO A 105 -4.36 15.80 -0.22
N ASP A 106 -4.95 15.24 -1.27
CA ASP A 106 -5.39 13.83 -1.35
C ASP A 106 -4.26 12.84 -1.19
N VAL A 107 -3.16 13.06 -1.92
CA VAL A 107 -2.04 12.12 -1.83
C VAL A 107 -1.23 12.34 -0.55
N LEU A 108 -1.13 13.57 -0.05
CA LEU A 108 -0.32 13.91 1.13
C LEU A 108 -0.99 13.53 2.46
N ARG A 109 -2.31 13.62 2.60
CA ARG A 109 -3.02 13.22 3.84
C ARG A 109 -2.81 11.75 4.19
N HIS A 110 -2.52 10.90 3.21
CA HIS A 110 -2.22 9.50 3.47
C HIS A 110 -0.87 9.31 4.18
N TRP A 111 0.02 10.30 4.12
CA TRP A 111 1.27 10.34 4.88
C TRP A 111 1.12 10.92 6.28
N SER A 112 -0.02 11.56 6.59
CA SER A 112 -0.31 12.15 7.90
C SER A 112 -0.63 11.13 8.98
N HIS A 113 -0.57 11.58 10.23
CA HIS A 113 -0.97 10.82 11.40
C HIS A 113 -1.96 11.64 12.25
N PRO A 114 -3.21 11.18 12.44
CA PRO A 114 -3.78 9.95 11.91
C PRO A 114 -3.88 9.97 10.37
N CYS A 115 -3.90 8.78 9.75
CA CYS A 115 -3.97 8.70 8.29
C CYS A 115 -5.28 9.28 7.75
N GLY A 116 -5.19 10.16 6.75
CA GLY A 116 -6.34 10.85 6.18
C GLY A 116 -6.62 12.21 6.80
N ALA A 117 -5.98 12.55 7.92
CA ALA A 117 -6.12 13.86 8.56
C ALA A 117 -5.82 15.00 7.57
N PRO A 118 -6.53 16.13 7.64
CA PRO A 118 -6.31 17.23 6.72
C PRO A 118 -4.87 17.78 6.85
N VAL A 119 -4.35 18.32 5.75
CA VAL A 119 -2.99 18.86 5.65
C VAL A 119 -3.03 20.33 5.26
N ALA A 120 -2.08 21.11 5.78
CA ALA A 120 -1.86 22.48 5.33
C ALA A 120 -0.78 22.49 4.25
N LEU A 121 -1.04 23.15 3.13
CA LEU A 121 -0.09 23.24 2.02
C LEU A 121 0.50 24.65 1.92
N GLU A 122 1.82 24.73 1.87
CA GLU A 122 2.59 25.92 1.53
C GLU A 122 3.23 25.71 0.15
N TRP A 123 2.69 26.37 -0.87
CA TRP A 123 3.20 26.24 -2.23
C TRP A 123 4.50 27.04 -2.40
N THR A 124 5.62 26.35 -2.64
CA THR A 124 6.92 26.98 -2.91
C THR A 124 7.03 27.53 -4.33
N THR A 125 6.20 27.01 -5.23
CA THR A 125 5.97 27.51 -6.58
C THR A 125 4.47 27.65 -6.79
N PRO A 126 3.96 28.78 -7.32
CA PRO A 126 2.54 28.89 -7.63
C PRO A 126 2.09 27.70 -8.49
N PRO A 127 1.01 26.99 -8.13
CA PRO A 127 0.53 25.88 -8.94
C PRO A 127 0.13 26.45 -10.31
N PRO A 128 0.58 25.85 -11.43
CA PRO A 128 0.14 26.21 -12.77
C PRO A 128 -1.38 26.20 -12.84
N GLN A 129 -1.95 27.24 -13.44
CA GLN A 129 -3.39 27.28 -13.68
C GLN A 129 -3.72 26.34 -14.85
N GLY A 130 -4.56 25.34 -14.59
CA GLY A 130 -5.09 24.43 -15.60
C GLY A 130 -4.63 22.99 -15.48
N SER A 131 -5.44 22.08 -16.01
CA SER A 131 -5.13 20.66 -16.06
C SER A 131 -3.96 20.41 -17.01
N SER A 132 -2.87 19.83 -16.50
CA SER A 132 -1.93 19.16 -17.38
C SER A 132 -2.55 17.83 -17.76
N ARG A 133 -2.72 17.53 -19.06
CA ARG A 133 -2.84 16.13 -19.45
C ARG A 133 -1.54 15.49 -18.95
N PRO A 134 -1.58 14.43 -18.11
CA PRO A 134 -0.36 13.80 -17.68
C PRO A 134 0.39 13.40 -18.95
N GLU A 135 1.59 13.94 -19.16
CA GLU A 135 2.48 13.33 -20.14
C GLU A 135 2.59 11.86 -19.73
N GLU A 136 2.47 10.94 -20.69
CA GLU A 136 2.69 9.52 -20.40
C GLU A 136 3.96 9.42 -19.55
N PRO A 137 3.96 8.61 -18.48
CA PRO A 137 5.11 8.52 -17.59
C PRO A 137 6.33 8.15 -18.42
N GLY A 138 7.11 9.18 -18.79
CA GLY A 138 8.44 8.95 -19.33
C GLY A 138 9.20 8.15 -18.28
N GLU A 139 10.15 7.34 -18.71
CA GLU A 139 11.03 6.52 -17.86
C GLU A 139 11.79 7.33 -16.76
N GLY A 140 11.56 8.65 -16.66
CA GLY A 140 12.25 9.64 -15.85
C GLY A 140 11.89 9.72 -14.35
N LEU A 141 10.85 9.03 -13.84
CA LEU A 141 10.69 8.97 -12.37
C LEU A 141 11.88 8.28 -11.69
N GLY A 142 12.62 7.41 -12.40
CA GLY A 142 13.67 6.57 -11.82
C GLY A 142 14.98 7.27 -11.42
N LEU A 143 15.33 8.42 -12.01
CA LEU A 143 16.62 9.08 -11.79
C LEU A 143 16.63 10.03 -10.57
N PRO A 144 15.65 10.94 -10.38
CA PRO A 144 15.60 11.81 -9.20
C PRO A 144 15.46 11.00 -7.90
N LEU A 145 14.74 9.87 -7.97
CA LEU A 145 14.51 8.99 -6.82
C LEU A 145 15.80 8.48 -6.18
N ARG A 146 16.82 8.14 -6.97
CA ARG A 146 18.06 7.54 -6.44
C ARG A 146 18.91 8.55 -5.66
N ALA A 147 18.98 9.80 -6.10
CA ALA A 147 19.71 10.84 -5.38
C ALA A 147 19.01 11.12 -4.03
N ASN A 148 17.68 11.23 -4.06
CA ASN A 148 16.87 11.43 -2.85
C ASN A 148 16.99 10.27 -1.85
N ASP A 149 17.07 9.02 -2.33
CA ASP A 149 17.24 7.85 -1.46
C ASP A 149 18.58 7.90 -0.70
N CYS A 150 19.67 8.31 -1.35
CA CYS A 150 20.98 8.46 -0.69
C CYS A 150 20.97 9.57 0.37
N GLU A 151 20.45 10.75 0.03
CA GLU A 151 20.39 11.87 0.97
C GLU A 151 19.48 11.57 2.17
N ALA A 152 18.32 10.94 1.93
CA ALA A 152 17.40 10.53 2.99
C ALA A 152 18.03 9.47 3.90
N TRP A 153 18.81 8.55 3.33
CA TRP A 153 19.54 7.52 4.07
C TRP A 153 20.60 8.16 4.98
N GLU A 154 21.42 9.07 4.43
CA GLU A 154 22.47 9.78 5.17
C GLU A 154 21.89 10.55 6.36
N ARG A 155 20.77 11.27 6.17
CA ARG A 155 20.08 12.01 7.25
C ARG A 155 19.60 11.11 8.39
N GLN A 156 19.33 9.82 8.13
CA GLN A 156 18.75 8.89 9.09
C GLN A 156 19.73 7.80 9.55
N GLN A 157 20.99 7.83 9.09
CA GLN A 157 21.92 6.72 9.21
C GLN A 157 22.32 6.47 10.67
N ASP A 158 22.57 7.50 11.47
CA ASP A 158 23.12 7.35 12.82
C ASP A 158 22.17 6.60 13.78
N ALA A 159 20.89 6.97 13.76
CA ALA A 159 19.85 6.30 14.53
C ALA A 159 19.69 4.84 14.08
N ALA A 160 19.74 4.60 12.76
CA ALA A 160 19.63 3.26 12.20
C ALA A 160 20.84 2.38 12.53
N LEU A 161 22.06 2.89 12.45
CA LEU A 161 23.29 2.18 12.83
C LEU A 161 23.23 1.75 14.29
N THR A 162 22.74 2.62 15.17
CA THR A 162 22.56 2.30 16.59
C THR A 162 21.57 1.14 16.78
N ALA A 163 20.41 1.20 16.13
CA ALA A 163 19.40 0.14 16.20
C ALA A 163 19.89 -1.19 15.60
N MET A 164 20.63 -1.13 14.49
CA MET A 164 21.24 -2.28 13.83
C MET A 164 22.30 -2.95 14.71
N ALA A 165 23.19 -2.16 15.33
CA ALA A 165 24.19 -2.67 16.26
C ALA A 165 23.56 -3.38 17.46
N GLN A 166 22.50 -2.78 18.04
CA GLN A 166 21.75 -3.41 19.13
C GLN A 166 21.08 -4.72 18.70
N ALA A 167 20.50 -4.76 17.49
CA ALA A 167 19.87 -5.96 16.95
C ALA A 167 20.87 -7.08 16.70
N GLN A 168 22.02 -6.78 16.12
CA GLN A 168 23.12 -7.74 15.95
C GLN A 168 23.61 -8.27 17.30
N ALA A 169 23.81 -7.40 18.29
CA ALA A 169 24.22 -7.83 19.62
C ALA A 169 23.19 -8.77 20.26
N ARG A 170 21.89 -8.50 20.12
CA ARG A 170 20.81 -9.41 20.57
C ARG A 170 20.85 -10.74 19.83
N LEU A 171 21.02 -10.71 18.51
CA LEU A 171 21.06 -11.91 17.68
C LEU A 171 22.24 -12.82 18.06
N ARG A 172 23.44 -12.24 18.20
CA ARG A 172 24.65 -12.95 18.65
C ARG A 172 24.48 -13.56 20.04
N ARG A 173 23.84 -12.86 20.97
CA ARG A 173 23.54 -13.40 22.31
C ARG A 173 22.56 -14.57 22.27
N ARG A 174 21.56 -14.53 21.37
CA ARG A 174 20.54 -15.60 21.25
C ARG A 174 21.09 -16.84 20.53
N HIS A 175 22.09 -16.65 19.65
CA HIS A 175 22.63 -17.71 18.81
C HIS A 175 24.18 -17.73 18.83
N PRO A 176 24.79 -17.95 20.01
CA PRO A 176 26.26 -17.91 20.13
C PRO A 176 26.94 -18.96 19.24
N ASP A 177 26.32 -20.13 19.09
CA ASP A 177 26.84 -21.23 18.26
C ASP A 177 26.87 -20.90 16.77
N HIS A 178 26.08 -19.91 16.33
CA HIS A 178 25.96 -19.50 14.93
C HIS A 178 26.84 -18.32 14.52
N ILE A 179 27.74 -17.89 15.41
CA ILE A 179 28.71 -16.82 15.12
C ILE A 179 29.92 -17.37 14.34
N ASN A 180 30.27 -18.64 14.56
CA ASN A 180 31.45 -19.26 13.97
C ASN A 180 31.27 -19.57 12.46
N PRO A 181 32.33 -19.52 11.64
CA PRO A 181 32.26 -19.87 10.21
C PRO A 181 31.79 -21.29 9.93
N ALA A 182 32.00 -22.22 10.87
CA ALA A 182 31.58 -23.62 10.78
C ALA A 182 30.11 -23.85 11.16
N SER A 183 29.36 -22.80 11.51
CA SER A 183 27.99 -22.93 11.98
C SER A 183 26.97 -23.14 10.86
N ASP A 184 25.95 -23.92 11.17
CA ASP A 184 24.83 -24.19 10.27
C ASP A 184 23.80 -23.05 10.32
N VAL A 185 24.09 -21.96 9.60
CA VAL A 185 23.17 -20.83 9.45
C VAL A 185 21.89 -21.24 8.72
N GLU A 186 21.95 -22.25 7.87
CA GLU A 186 20.79 -22.77 7.13
C GLU A 186 19.78 -23.43 8.09
N ALA A 187 20.25 -24.26 9.03
CA ALA A 187 19.41 -24.84 10.07
C ALA A 187 18.75 -23.75 10.94
N LEU A 188 19.49 -22.70 11.31
CA LEU A 188 18.94 -21.56 12.05
C LEU A 188 17.80 -20.88 11.28
N LEU A 189 18.05 -20.52 10.02
CA LEU A 189 17.04 -19.86 9.19
C LEU A 189 15.82 -20.75 8.97
N SER A 190 16.01 -22.06 8.79
CA SER A 190 14.93 -23.03 8.63
C SER A 190 14.07 -23.15 9.89
N ALA A 191 14.68 -23.18 11.08
CA ALA A 191 13.96 -23.19 12.35
C ALA A 191 13.16 -21.90 12.55
N CYS A 192 13.76 -20.73 12.26
CA CYS A 192 13.07 -19.45 12.29
C CYS A 192 11.89 -19.38 11.31
N ALA A 193 12.07 -19.89 10.09
CA ALA A 193 11.02 -19.93 9.07
C ALA A 193 9.86 -20.83 9.50
N ALA A 194 10.14 -22.03 10.02
CA ALA A 194 9.12 -22.95 10.52
C ALA A 194 8.31 -22.34 11.67
N ARG A 195 8.96 -21.60 12.57
CA ARG A 195 8.27 -20.85 13.62
C ARG A 195 7.37 -19.77 13.02
N LEU A 196 7.91 -18.87 12.19
CA LEU A 196 7.16 -17.76 11.62
C LEU A 196 6.01 -18.23 10.72
N ASN A 197 6.19 -19.27 9.90
CA ASN A 197 5.11 -19.79 9.04
C ASN A 197 3.92 -20.34 9.85
N ARG A 198 4.15 -20.77 11.09
CA ARG A 198 3.10 -21.27 11.98
C ARG A 198 2.41 -20.15 12.77
N THR A 199 3.15 -19.15 13.22
CA THR A 199 2.61 -18.10 14.10
C THR A 199 2.25 -16.81 13.36
N GLU A 200 2.89 -16.56 12.22
CA GLU A 200 2.93 -15.29 11.51
C GLU A 200 3.09 -15.51 9.98
N PRO A 201 2.26 -16.35 9.32
CA PRO A 201 2.40 -16.59 7.89
C PRO A 201 2.26 -15.28 7.09
N PRO A 202 2.99 -15.10 5.97
CA PRO A 202 2.78 -13.95 5.10
C PRO A 202 1.32 -13.86 4.67
N ALA A 203 0.75 -12.64 4.66
CA ALA A 203 -0.56 -12.38 4.10
C ALA A 203 -0.53 -12.47 2.57
N GLU A 204 -1.70 -12.66 1.97
CA GLU A 204 -1.89 -12.47 0.54
C GLU A 204 -1.78 -10.99 0.14
N SER A 205 -1.42 -10.73 -1.12
CA SER A 205 -1.25 -9.36 -1.64
C SER A 205 -2.59 -8.63 -1.67
N LEU A 206 -2.63 -7.45 -1.05
CA LEU A 206 -3.76 -6.52 -1.10
C LEU A 206 -3.73 -5.69 -2.38
N ILE A 207 -2.55 -5.36 -2.91
CA ILE A 207 -2.44 -4.59 -4.16
C ILE A 207 -2.96 -5.39 -5.34
N ALA A 208 -2.60 -6.67 -5.42
CA ALA A 208 -3.17 -7.57 -6.43
C ALA A 208 -4.69 -7.67 -6.29
N ALA A 209 -5.19 -7.71 -5.04
CA ALA A 209 -6.61 -7.79 -4.73
C ALA A 209 -7.43 -6.55 -5.10
N LEU A 210 -6.85 -5.37 -4.96
CA LEU A 210 -7.55 -4.12 -5.26
C LEU A 210 -7.56 -3.85 -6.77
N ASN A 211 -6.68 -4.52 -7.52
CA ASN A 211 -6.43 -4.27 -8.94
C ASN A 211 -6.45 -2.76 -9.26
N ALA A 212 -5.84 -2.00 -8.35
CA ALA A 212 -5.78 -0.56 -8.45
C ALA A 212 -4.82 -0.26 -9.59
N ASP A 213 -5.24 0.51 -10.58
CA ASP A 213 -4.32 1.01 -11.60
C ASP A 213 -3.29 1.90 -10.87
N PRO A 214 -2.05 1.41 -10.70
CA PRO A 214 -1.13 2.03 -9.75
C PRO A 214 -0.54 3.33 -10.29
N LEU A 215 -0.78 3.66 -11.56
CA LEU A 215 0.05 4.61 -12.30
C LEU A 215 -0.37 6.08 -12.18
N GLU A 216 -1.61 6.37 -11.80
CA GLU A 216 -2.11 7.76 -11.95
C GLU A 216 -1.88 8.64 -10.73
N ARG A 217 -1.82 8.07 -9.52
CA ARG A 217 -1.64 8.82 -8.26
C ARG A 217 -0.79 8.02 -7.28
N MET A 218 0.52 8.17 -7.42
CA MET A 218 1.50 7.53 -6.53
C MET A 218 2.42 8.58 -5.92
N THR A 219 2.83 8.31 -4.69
CA THR A 219 3.87 9.07 -3.99
C THR A 219 4.92 8.11 -3.46
N ILE A 220 6.17 8.57 -3.37
CA ILE A 220 7.34 7.76 -3.08
C ILE A 220 8.23 8.53 -2.10
N THR A 221 8.78 7.81 -1.13
CA THR A 221 9.81 8.30 -0.21
C THR A 221 10.84 7.21 0.08
N GLY A 222 12.01 7.58 0.61
CA GLY A 222 12.99 6.66 1.16
C GLY A 222 12.89 6.64 2.68
N GLY A 223 12.86 5.44 3.29
CA GLY A 223 12.74 5.33 4.73
C GLY A 223 13.11 3.97 5.30
N TRP A 224 13.35 3.95 6.60
CA TRP A 224 13.50 2.73 7.37
C TRP A 224 12.14 2.10 7.66
N VAL A 225 12.01 0.81 7.34
CA VAL A 225 10.80 0.01 7.58
C VAL A 225 11.12 -1.08 8.57
N ASP A 226 10.26 -1.28 9.57
CA ASP A 226 10.33 -2.46 10.43
C ASP A 226 9.82 -3.69 9.66
N PRO A 227 10.63 -4.74 9.46
CA PRO A 227 10.19 -5.98 8.81
C PRO A 227 8.93 -6.61 9.43
N VAL A 228 8.63 -6.34 10.72
CA VAL A 228 7.39 -6.77 11.37
C VAL A 228 6.15 -6.15 10.73
N GLN A 229 6.27 -4.93 10.17
CA GLN A 229 5.17 -4.21 9.51
C GLN A 229 4.93 -4.69 8.08
N VAL A 230 5.77 -5.57 7.53
CA VAL A 230 5.58 -6.11 6.18
C VAL A 230 4.69 -7.36 6.24
N ALA A 231 3.42 -7.19 5.87
CA ALA A 231 2.42 -8.25 5.91
C ALA A 231 2.55 -9.22 4.73
N HIS A 232 2.76 -8.69 3.52
CA HIS A 232 2.92 -9.50 2.30
C HIS A 232 4.38 -9.58 1.86
N ALA A 233 4.88 -10.81 1.69
CA ALA A 233 6.28 -11.10 1.38
C ALA A 233 6.50 -11.67 -0.04
N ARG A 234 5.52 -11.57 -0.96
CA ARG A 234 5.49 -12.18 -2.32
C ARG A 234 5.55 -13.69 -2.40
N LYS A 235 6.03 -14.36 -1.37
CA LYS A 235 5.97 -15.81 -1.20
C LYS A 235 4.91 -16.09 -0.13
N SER A 236 4.17 -17.18 -0.30
CA SER A 236 3.17 -17.67 0.66
C SER A 236 3.79 -18.20 1.96
N ARG A 237 5.12 -18.36 1.99
CA ARG A 237 5.88 -18.84 3.15
C ARG A 237 7.18 -18.07 3.32
N TRP A 238 7.54 -17.80 4.57
CA TRP A 238 8.90 -17.42 4.95
C TRP A 238 9.87 -18.53 4.54
N ASN A 239 11.04 -18.11 4.06
CA ASN A 239 12.03 -18.96 3.38
C ASN A 239 11.51 -19.73 2.14
N GLY A 240 10.44 -19.26 1.47
CA GLY A 240 9.97 -19.84 0.20
C GLY A 240 10.89 -19.67 -1.01
N PHE A 241 12.18 -19.44 -0.80
CA PHE A 241 13.22 -19.33 -1.84
C PHE A 241 14.07 -20.58 -1.99
N VAL A 242 13.75 -21.66 -1.28
CA VAL A 242 14.43 -22.96 -1.46
C VAL A 242 14.45 -23.35 -2.94
N ASP A 243 13.44 -22.91 -3.70
CA ASP A 243 13.32 -23.17 -5.13
C ASP A 243 14.03 -22.12 -6.04
N ASP A 244 14.42 -20.93 -5.51
CA ASP A 244 14.84 -19.74 -6.29
C ASP A 244 16.10 -19.00 -5.72
N GLN A 245 17.18 -19.72 -5.38
CA GLN A 245 18.46 -19.21 -4.85
C GLN A 245 18.50 -18.99 -3.30
N PRO A 246 18.34 -20.05 -2.49
CA PRO A 246 18.39 -19.96 -1.03
C PRO A 246 19.75 -19.48 -0.50
N GLU A 247 20.84 -19.75 -1.23
CA GLU A 247 22.20 -19.41 -0.85
C GLU A 247 22.41 -17.91 -0.67
N ARG A 248 21.60 -17.08 -1.33
CA ARG A 248 21.67 -15.61 -1.19
C ARG A 248 21.13 -15.13 0.16
N VAL A 249 20.05 -15.75 0.65
CA VAL A 249 19.49 -15.41 1.98
C VAL A 249 20.46 -15.88 3.06
N ILE A 250 21.03 -17.07 2.90
CA ILE A 250 22.07 -17.60 3.80
C ILE A 250 23.27 -16.65 3.86
N LYS A 251 23.83 -16.23 2.72
CA LYS A 251 24.95 -15.28 2.67
C LYS A 251 24.63 -13.93 3.31
N LEU A 252 23.40 -13.42 3.17
CA LEU A 252 22.97 -12.20 3.84
C LEU A 252 22.93 -12.40 5.36
N ALA A 253 22.36 -13.52 5.82
CA ALA A 253 22.29 -13.87 7.23
C ALA A 253 23.68 -14.04 7.85
N GLU A 254 24.59 -14.73 7.17
CA GLU A 254 25.99 -14.88 7.60
C GLU A 254 26.67 -13.52 7.80
N ARG A 255 26.49 -12.59 6.86
CA ARG A 255 27.05 -11.23 7.00
C ARG A 255 26.45 -10.50 8.18
N LEU A 256 25.13 -10.56 8.36
CA LEU A 256 24.45 -9.94 9.49
C LEU A 256 24.93 -10.49 10.84
N LEU A 257 25.29 -11.78 10.90
CA LEU A 257 25.83 -12.43 12.10
C LEU A 257 27.32 -12.11 12.33
N ARG A 258 28.13 -12.02 11.27
CA ARG A 258 29.61 -12.02 11.36
C ARG A 258 30.25 -10.65 11.16
N ASP A 259 29.75 -9.81 10.26
CA ASP A 259 30.31 -8.49 9.99
C ASP A 259 30.04 -7.53 11.19
N ASP A 260 30.85 -6.49 11.35
CA ASP A 260 30.53 -5.40 12.27
C ASP A 260 29.25 -4.65 11.81
N ALA A 261 28.63 -3.89 12.72
CA ALA A 261 27.35 -3.25 12.45
C ALA A 261 27.37 -2.25 11.28
N ALA A 262 28.46 -1.50 11.14
CA ALA A 262 28.59 -0.52 10.06
C ALA A 262 28.70 -1.23 8.71
N THR A 263 29.60 -2.22 8.61
CA THR A 263 29.79 -3.02 7.39
C THR A 263 28.52 -3.80 7.01
N ALA A 264 27.88 -4.44 7.99
CA ALA A 264 26.65 -5.18 7.77
C ALA A 264 25.53 -4.26 7.29
N THR A 265 25.35 -3.10 7.94
CA THR A 265 24.30 -2.12 7.57
C THR A 265 24.54 -1.56 6.17
N ALA A 266 25.77 -1.16 5.84
CA ALA A 266 26.10 -0.61 4.52
C ALA A 266 25.83 -1.61 3.38
N LYS A 267 26.12 -2.90 3.58
CA LYS A 267 25.86 -3.95 2.58
C LYS A 267 24.40 -4.38 2.53
N PHE A 268 23.73 -4.43 3.68
CA PHE A 268 22.37 -4.92 3.80
C PHE A 268 21.32 -3.87 3.39
N CYS A 269 21.61 -2.60 3.67
CA CYS A 269 20.74 -1.45 3.47
C CYS A 269 21.38 -0.44 2.50
N ASP A 270 22.05 -0.92 1.46
CA ASP A 270 22.67 -0.07 0.44
C ASP A 270 21.61 0.84 -0.22
N PRO A 271 21.73 2.18 -0.11
CA PRO A 271 20.78 3.11 -0.72
C PRO A 271 20.76 3.06 -2.26
N ARG A 272 21.75 2.41 -2.89
CA ARG A 272 21.80 2.20 -4.35
C ARG A 272 21.02 0.96 -4.80
N SER A 273 20.74 0.05 -3.88
CA SER A 273 19.91 -1.13 -4.09
C SER A 273 18.89 -1.18 -2.95
N VAL A 274 17.90 -0.29 -2.96
CA VAL A 274 16.86 -0.23 -1.93
C VAL A 274 15.86 -1.37 -2.05
N ALA A 275 15.29 -1.83 -0.93
CA ALA A 275 14.10 -2.67 -1.02
C ALA A 275 12.95 -1.82 -1.56
N GLN A 276 12.00 -2.41 -2.27
CA GLN A 276 10.79 -1.71 -2.68
C GLN A 276 9.64 -2.22 -1.83
N VAL A 277 8.91 -1.30 -1.20
CA VAL A 277 7.70 -1.66 -0.48
C VAL A 277 6.56 -0.76 -0.91
N PHE A 278 5.35 -1.31 -0.89
CA PHE A 278 4.14 -0.55 -1.02
C PHE A 278 3.53 -0.31 0.34
N ARG A 279 3.20 0.95 0.64
CA ARG A 279 2.58 1.38 1.89
C ARG A 279 1.07 1.18 1.80
N VAL A 280 0.54 0.46 2.78
CA VAL A 280 -0.90 0.28 2.99
C VAL A 280 -1.28 1.01 4.28
N PRO A 281 -1.96 2.16 4.20
CA PRO A 281 -2.30 2.93 5.39
C PRO A 281 -3.26 2.19 6.33
N GLY A 282 -3.11 2.43 7.62
CA GLY A 282 -4.01 1.96 8.67
C GLY A 282 -4.15 2.98 9.82
N PRO A 283 -5.00 2.70 10.82
CA PRO A 283 -5.39 3.68 11.85
C PRO A 283 -4.24 4.27 12.68
N ALA A 284 -3.35 3.44 13.20
CA ALA A 284 -2.20 3.85 14.03
C ALA A 284 -0.89 4.01 13.22
N GLY A 285 -0.86 3.55 11.98
CA GLY A 285 0.34 3.46 11.16
C GLY A 285 0.14 2.51 9.98
N PRO A 286 1.10 2.46 9.04
CA PRO A 286 1.00 1.61 7.86
C PRO A 286 1.41 0.16 8.11
N LEU A 287 0.88 -0.72 7.27
CA LEU A 287 1.54 -1.98 6.91
C LEU A 287 2.18 -1.85 5.53
N TYR A 288 2.93 -2.87 5.14
CA TYR A 288 3.64 -2.88 3.86
C TYR A 288 3.50 -4.20 3.11
N GLU A 289 3.62 -4.11 1.79
CA GLU A 289 3.89 -5.24 0.89
C GLU A 289 5.26 -5.09 0.25
N ILE A 290 6.01 -6.18 0.12
CA ILE A 290 7.26 -6.14 -0.66
C ILE A 290 6.96 -6.11 -2.17
N GLY A 291 7.63 -5.21 -2.88
CA GLY A 291 7.60 -5.08 -4.33
C GLY A 291 8.62 -5.98 -5.03
N ASP A 292 9.18 -5.48 -6.14
CA ASP A 292 10.05 -6.28 -7.02
C ASP A 292 11.48 -6.49 -6.51
N ASP A 293 11.97 -5.59 -5.66
CA ASP A 293 13.29 -5.69 -5.06
C ASP A 293 13.19 -5.77 -3.53
N GLY A 294 14.18 -6.43 -2.91
CA GLY A 294 14.34 -6.49 -1.47
C GLY A 294 13.77 -7.73 -0.81
N THR A 295 13.08 -8.63 -1.53
CA THR A 295 12.45 -9.83 -0.94
C THR A 295 13.42 -10.69 -0.13
N ARG A 296 14.64 -10.90 -0.62
CA ARG A 296 15.67 -11.68 0.10
C ARG A 296 16.15 -10.98 1.37
N ARG A 297 16.31 -9.64 1.32
CA ARG A 297 16.70 -8.82 2.47
C ARG A 297 15.59 -8.81 3.52
N LEU A 298 14.34 -8.60 3.10
CA LEU A 298 13.19 -8.70 3.98
C LEU A 298 13.14 -10.04 4.72
N HIS A 299 13.25 -11.16 4.00
CA HIS A 299 13.19 -12.46 4.64
C HIS A 299 14.37 -12.70 5.60
N ALA A 300 15.60 -12.34 5.20
CA ALA A 300 16.74 -12.43 6.11
C ALA A 300 16.51 -11.59 7.38
N ALA A 301 16.04 -10.35 7.24
CA ALA A 301 15.73 -9.49 8.36
C ALA A 301 14.64 -10.08 9.25
N ARG A 302 13.54 -10.57 8.66
CA ARG A 302 12.41 -11.13 9.40
C ARG A 302 12.78 -12.41 10.14
N LEU A 303 13.51 -13.32 9.49
CA LEU A 303 13.96 -14.59 10.06
C LEU A 303 14.91 -14.38 11.24
N LEU A 304 15.77 -13.37 11.16
CA LEU A 304 16.74 -13.05 12.21
C LEU A 304 16.23 -12.00 13.22
N GLY A 305 15.03 -11.44 13.03
CA GLY A 305 14.47 -10.41 13.90
C GLY A 305 15.24 -9.08 13.86
N PHE A 306 15.75 -8.69 12.69
CA PHE A 306 16.30 -7.35 12.49
C PHE A 306 15.18 -6.30 12.43
N PRO A 307 15.36 -5.14 13.08
CA PRO A 307 14.29 -4.16 13.26
C PRO A 307 14.16 -3.19 12.10
N LEU A 308 15.11 -3.15 11.16
CA LEU A 308 15.16 -2.11 10.14
C LEU A 308 15.58 -2.66 8.78
N LEU A 309 14.85 -2.23 7.75
CA LEU A 309 15.14 -2.44 6.35
C LEU A 309 15.04 -1.08 5.65
N TRP A 310 16.11 -0.62 5.00
CA TRP A 310 16.02 0.58 4.17
C TRP A 310 15.23 0.26 2.89
N ALA A 311 14.18 1.01 2.66
CA ALA A 311 13.26 0.79 1.55
C ALA A 311 12.84 2.09 0.88
N ARG A 312 12.61 1.98 -0.42
CA ARG A 312 11.76 2.90 -1.16
C ARG A 312 10.31 2.53 -0.89
N ILE A 313 9.58 3.45 -0.31
CA ILE A 313 8.21 3.30 0.13
C ILE A 313 7.31 3.99 -0.90
N THR A 314 6.58 3.20 -1.68
CA THR A 314 5.57 3.68 -2.61
C THR A 314 4.21 3.65 -1.94
N GLN A 315 3.56 4.80 -1.85
CA GLN A 315 2.17 4.91 -1.43
C GLN A 315 1.28 5.09 -2.66
N LEU A 316 0.34 4.15 -2.80
CA LEU A 316 -0.78 4.29 -3.73
C LEU A 316 -1.85 5.15 -3.08
N SER A 317 -2.38 6.13 -3.80
CA SER A 317 -3.54 6.88 -3.33
C SER A 317 -4.77 5.98 -3.21
N LEU A 318 -5.71 6.32 -2.34
CA LEU A 318 -6.95 5.58 -2.24
C LEU A 318 -7.64 5.52 -3.62
N PRO A 319 -8.05 4.33 -4.09
CA PRO A 319 -8.78 4.19 -5.34
C PRO A 319 -10.00 5.10 -5.28
N LEU A 320 -10.29 5.83 -6.36
CA LEU A 320 -11.49 6.67 -6.43
C LEU A 320 -12.76 5.81 -6.42
N MET A 321 -12.65 4.61 -6.98
CA MET A 321 -13.74 3.68 -7.17
C MET A 321 -13.23 2.25 -7.02
N LEU A 322 -14.02 1.40 -6.37
CA LEU A 322 -13.82 -0.03 -6.31
C LEU A 322 -14.98 -0.74 -6.98
N HIS A 323 -14.66 -1.68 -7.86
CA HIS A 323 -15.64 -2.55 -8.49
C HIS A 323 -15.74 -3.87 -7.73
N THR A 324 -16.93 -4.43 -7.63
CA THR A 324 -17.13 -5.76 -7.02
C THR A 324 -16.27 -6.84 -7.69
N TYR A 325 -16.16 -6.83 -9.03
CA TYR A 325 -15.34 -7.81 -9.76
C TYR A 325 -13.83 -7.69 -9.54
N ARG A 326 -13.35 -6.50 -9.16
CA ARG A 326 -11.92 -6.30 -8.82
C ARG A 326 -11.59 -6.85 -7.44
N VAL A 327 -12.55 -6.76 -6.52
CA VAL A 327 -12.38 -7.16 -5.13
C VAL A 327 -12.59 -8.66 -4.93
N GLY A 328 -13.23 -9.35 -5.87
CA GLY A 328 -13.31 -10.82 -5.95
C GLY A 328 -12.01 -11.46 -6.44
N ASN A 329 -11.90 -12.79 -6.36
CA ASN A 329 -10.71 -13.58 -6.73
C ASN A 329 -10.35 -13.54 -8.24
N ASN A 330 -10.08 -12.37 -8.81
CA ASN A 330 -9.67 -12.14 -10.21
C ASN A 330 -10.59 -12.83 -11.23
N GLY A 331 -11.90 -12.55 -11.13
CA GLY A 331 -12.93 -13.05 -12.02
C GLY A 331 -14.27 -12.36 -11.74
N GLU A 332 -15.26 -12.59 -12.59
CA GLU A 332 -16.63 -12.11 -12.35
C GLU A 332 -17.22 -12.87 -11.14
N PRO A 333 -17.46 -12.20 -10.00
CA PRO A 333 -17.98 -12.85 -8.81
C PRO A 333 -19.38 -13.37 -9.07
N ALA A 334 -19.75 -14.48 -8.43
CA ALA A 334 -21.14 -14.94 -8.46
C ALA A 334 -22.05 -13.86 -7.84
N LYS A 335 -23.31 -13.79 -8.27
CA LYS A 335 -24.28 -12.79 -7.76
C LYS A 335 -24.40 -12.78 -6.23
N GLU A 336 -24.32 -13.95 -5.60
CA GLU A 336 -24.32 -14.07 -4.14
C GLU A 336 -23.08 -13.45 -3.50
N GLU A 337 -21.90 -13.61 -4.11
CA GLU A 337 -20.65 -13.00 -3.65
C GLU A 337 -20.69 -11.48 -3.82
N MET A 338 -21.23 -10.97 -4.93
CA MET A 338 -21.45 -9.53 -5.14
C MET A 338 -22.34 -8.95 -4.04
N ALA A 339 -23.48 -9.60 -3.77
CA ALA A 339 -24.39 -9.16 -2.72
C ALA A 339 -23.71 -9.13 -1.34
N ARG A 340 -22.81 -10.09 -1.06
CA ARG A 340 -22.00 -10.11 0.17
C ARG A 340 -20.98 -8.95 0.21
N ILE A 341 -20.33 -8.63 -0.90
CA ILE A 341 -19.39 -7.50 -1.00
C ILE A 341 -20.13 -6.18 -0.74
N VAL A 342 -21.27 -5.98 -1.40
CA VAL A 342 -22.12 -4.78 -1.24
C VAL A 342 -22.64 -4.66 0.20
N ALA A 343 -23.13 -5.75 0.79
CA ALA A 343 -23.58 -5.76 2.19
C ALA A 343 -22.46 -5.36 3.16
N ARG A 344 -21.24 -5.86 2.92
CA ARG A 344 -20.04 -5.48 3.68
C ARG A 344 -19.74 -3.98 3.55
N TRP A 345 -19.77 -3.43 2.33
CA TRP A 345 -19.50 -2.00 2.13
C TRP A 345 -20.49 -1.12 2.91
N HIS A 346 -21.79 -1.43 2.82
CA HIS A 346 -22.81 -0.74 3.61
C HIS A 346 -22.59 -0.88 5.11
N GLY A 347 -22.28 -2.08 5.60
CA GLY A 347 -22.04 -2.30 7.03
C GLY A 347 -20.77 -1.60 7.55
N LEU A 348 -19.73 -1.45 6.72
CA LEU A 348 -18.54 -0.66 7.06
C LEU A 348 -18.82 0.86 7.06
N ILE A 349 -19.65 1.34 6.13
CA ILE A 349 -20.13 2.73 6.10
C ILE A 349 -20.96 3.03 7.34
N ASP A 350 -21.93 2.17 7.70
CA ASP A 350 -22.77 2.33 8.90
C ASP A 350 -21.96 2.30 10.21
N ARG A 351 -20.79 1.66 10.21
CA ARG A 351 -19.84 1.67 11.34
C ARG A 351 -18.92 2.88 11.36
N GLY A 352 -18.93 3.71 10.32
CA GLY A 352 -18.02 4.85 10.17
C GLY A 352 -16.58 4.44 9.84
N LEU A 353 -16.33 3.20 9.43
CA LEU A 353 -15.01 2.68 9.05
C LEU A 353 -14.67 2.95 7.58
N VAL A 354 -15.68 3.30 6.79
CA VAL A 354 -15.58 3.73 5.40
C VAL A 354 -16.45 4.97 5.25
N ALA A 355 -16.03 5.91 4.41
CA ALA A 355 -16.86 6.98 3.88
C ALA A 355 -16.87 6.86 2.36
N GLY A 356 -18.04 7.00 1.77
CA GLY A 356 -18.25 6.81 0.35
C GLY A 356 -19.68 6.43 0.03
N ASP A 357 -19.94 6.27 -1.26
CA ASP A 357 -21.27 5.97 -1.80
C ASP A 357 -21.22 4.66 -2.57
N VAL A 358 -22.22 3.81 -2.35
CA VAL A 358 -22.39 2.57 -3.12
C VAL A 358 -23.36 2.87 -4.26
N ASP A 359 -22.86 2.82 -5.49
CA ASP A 359 -23.66 2.89 -6.70
C ASP A 359 -24.08 1.46 -7.10
N GLU A 360 -25.37 1.19 -6.97
CA GLU A 360 -26.01 -0.09 -7.33
C GLU A 360 -26.94 0.07 -8.55
N THR A 361 -26.75 1.14 -9.35
CA THR A 361 -27.56 1.37 -10.56
C THR A 361 -27.36 0.28 -11.61
N ASP A 362 -26.14 -0.24 -11.73
CA ASP A 362 -25.83 -1.46 -12.46
C ASP A 362 -25.75 -2.64 -11.47
N PRO A 363 -26.74 -3.56 -11.45
CA PRO A 363 -26.73 -4.69 -10.53
C PRO A 363 -25.65 -5.72 -10.86
N ASP A 364 -25.11 -5.71 -12.07
CA ASP A 364 -24.05 -6.62 -12.51
C ASP A 364 -22.64 -6.00 -12.29
N ASP A 365 -22.53 -4.69 -11.99
CA ASP A 365 -21.29 -4.02 -11.55
C ASP A 365 -21.54 -2.96 -10.45
N PRO A 366 -21.94 -3.35 -9.23
CA PRO A 366 -22.00 -2.41 -8.12
C PRO A 366 -20.61 -1.81 -7.82
N ARG A 367 -20.58 -0.51 -7.54
CA ARG A 367 -19.36 0.27 -7.36
C ARG A 367 -19.36 0.97 -6.01
N LEU A 368 -18.21 1.00 -5.35
CA LEU A 368 -17.98 1.84 -4.18
C LEU A 368 -17.14 3.06 -4.59
N HIS A 369 -17.75 4.24 -4.55
CA HIS A 369 -17.05 5.51 -4.65
C HIS A 369 -16.42 5.81 -3.29
N LEU A 370 -15.13 5.54 -3.17
CA LEU A 370 -14.44 5.59 -1.89
C LEU A 370 -13.96 7.01 -1.60
N HIS A 371 -14.39 7.59 -0.49
CA HIS A 371 -13.87 8.88 -0.02
C HIS A 371 -12.79 8.69 1.04
N TRP A 372 -13.02 7.77 1.97
CA TRP A 372 -12.09 7.42 3.04
C TRP A 372 -12.29 5.98 3.49
N THR A 373 -11.23 5.36 4.01
CA THR A 373 -11.32 4.11 4.77
C THR A 373 -10.32 4.12 5.92
N ALA A 374 -10.71 3.51 7.04
CA ALA A 374 -9.81 3.26 8.17
C ALA A 374 -8.61 2.39 7.74
N ALA A 375 -8.86 1.45 6.84
CA ALA A 375 -7.87 0.54 6.29
C ALA A 375 -8.37 -0.09 4.97
N LEU A 376 -7.49 -0.16 3.97
CA LEU A 376 -7.85 -0.71 2.66
C LEU A 376 -8.21 -2.20 2.70
N TRP A 377 -7.57 -2.98 3.57
CA TRP A 377 -7.84 -4.42 3.68
C TRP A 377 -9.22 -4.75 4.27
N LEU A 378 -9.95 -3.78 4.81
CA LEU A 378 -11.34 -4.00 5.25
C LEU A 378 -12.28 -4.14 4.04
N LEU A 379 -11.88 -3.62 2.88
CA LEU A 379 -12.70 -3.58 1.67
C LEU A 379 -12.60 -4.86 0.84
N VAL A 380 -11.62 -5.73 1.12
CA VAL A 380 -11.37 -6.98 0.39
C VAL A 380 -12.01 -8.20 1.04
N GLU A 381 -11.92 -9.36 0.40
CA GLU A 381 -12.51 -10.61 0.88
C GLU A 381 -12.05 -11.00 2.28
N ALA A 382 -12.89 -11.76 2.97
CA ALA A 382 -12.78 -11.97 4.41
C ALA A 382 -11.46 -12.62 4.84
N ASN A 383 -10.95 -13.58 4.08
CA ASN A 383 -9.67 -14.23 4.35
C ASN A 383 -8.52 -13.22 4.43
N ARG A 384 -8.40 -12.36 3.42
CA ARG A 384 -7.35 -11.35 3.35
C ARG A 384 -7.56 -10.24 4.38
N ALA A 385 -8.79 -9.80 4.60
CA ALA A 385 -9.10 -8.84 5.66
C ALA A 385 -8.65 -9.33 7.05
N VAL A 386 -8.91 -10.60 7.37
CA VAL A 386 -8.49 -11.25 8.62
C VAL A 386 -6.97 -11.40 8.71
N GLN A 387 -6.32 -11.91 7.66
CA GLN A 387 -4.85 -12.04 7.61
C GLN A 387 -4.17 -10.69 7.87
N TRP A 388 -4.59 -9.64 7.17
CA TRP A 388 -4.06 -8.29 7.33
C TRP A 388 -4.35 -7.71 8.71
N SER A 389 -5.54 -7.95 9.27
CA SER A 389 -5.88 -7.53 10.64
C SER A 389 -4.99 -8.19 11.70
N HIS A 390 -4.66 -9.49 11.55
CA HIS A 390 -3.71 -10.16 12.43
C HIS A 390 -2.29 -9.58 12.35
N HIS A 391 -1.80 -9.25 11.15
CA HIS A 391 -0.51 -8.57 11.00
C HIS A 391 -0.55 -7.16 11.58
N TYR A 392 -1.67 -6.45 11.39
CA TYR A 392 -1.87 -5.11 11.92
C TYR A 392 -1.82 -5.10 13.44
N GLU A 393 -2.57 -5.99 14.10
CA GLU A 393 -2.62 -6.10 15.56
C GLU A 393 -1.25 -6.46 16.15
N ARG A 394 -0.40 -7.20 15.42
CA ARG A 394 0.96 -7.50 15.87
C ARG A 394 1.88 -6.29 15.79
N ALA A 395 1.76 -5.51 14.72
CA ALA A 395 2.56 -4.30 14.51
C ALA A 395 2.09 -3.13 15.39
N TYR A 396 0.78 -3.05 15.64
CA TYR A 396 0.10 -1.97 16.36
C TYR A 396 -0.95 -2.55 17.34
N PRO A 397 -0.53 -3.14 18.47
CA PRO A 397 -1.45 -3.76 19.42
C PRO A 397 -2.54 -2.80 19.93
N GLY A 398 -3.80 -3.24 19.91
CA GLY A 398 -4.97 -2.49 20.34
C GLY A 398 -5.48 -1.44 19.35
N ALA A 399 -4.77 -1.17 18.26
CA ALA A 399 -5.13 -0.10 17.32
C ALA A 399 -6.44 -0.38 16.57
N LEU A 400 -6.72 -1.65 16.24
CA LEU A 400 -7.99 -2.04 15.60
C LEU A 400 -9.16 -1.83 16.54
N ALA A 401 -9.01 -2.24 17.80
CA ALA A 401 -10.04 -2.05 18.82
C ALA A 401 -10.32 -0.55 19.08
N ALA A 402 -9.27 0.27 19.15
CA ALA A 402 -9.39 1.72 19.26
C ALA A 402 -10.09 2.36 18.04
N ALA A 403 -9.92 1.78 16.85
CA ALA A 403 -10.66 2.17 15.65
C ALA A 403 -12.10 1.63 15.58
N GLY A 404 -12.56 0.88 16.60
CA GLY A 404 -13.91 0.32 16.66
C GLY A 404 -14.07 -1.06 16.02
N ILE A 405 -12.97 -1.75 15.71
CA ILE A 405 -12.95 -3.11 15.15
C ILE A 405 -12.59 -4.10 16.28
N PRO A 406 -13.56 -4.79 16.89
CA PRO A 406 -13.30 -5.64 18.05
C PRO A 406 -12.55 -6.93 17.67
N PRO A 407 -11.76 -7.55 18.57
CA PRO A 407 -10.96 -8.74 18.25
C PRO A 407 -11.75 -9.93 17.70
N HIS A 408 -13.00 -10.13 18.13
CA HIS A 408 -13.83 -11.22 17.62
C HIS A 408 -14.18 -11.04 16.14
N ALA A 409 -14.23 -9.81 15.63
CA ALA A 409 -14.60 -9.52 14.24
C ALA A 409 -13.56 -10.04 13.25
N TRP A 410 -12.28 -10.11 13.62
CA TRP A 410 -11.24 -10.64 12.75
C TRP A 410 -10.67 -11.98 13.23
N SER A 411 -11.42 -12.71 14.06
CA SER A 411 -10.99 -14.02 14.56
C SER A 411 -11.06 -15.13 13.49
N THR A 412 -12.07 -15.07 12.61
CA THR A 412 -12.21 -15.95 11.45
C THR A 412 -12.82 -15.18 10.27
N PRO A 413 -12.68 -15.69 9.03
CA PRO A 413 -13.31 -15.10 7.85
C PRO A 413 -14.84 -14.99 7.97
N GLU A 414 -15.50 -15.97 8.58
CA GLU A 414 -16.94 -15.97 8.80
C GLU A 414 -17.36 -14.89 9.79
N ALA A 415 -16.63 -14.77 10.91
CA ALA A 415 -16.87 -13.73 11.90
C ALA A 415 -16.68 -12.32 11.30
N TRP A 416 -15.69 -12.16 10.42
CA TRP A 416 -15.49 -10.90 9.68
C TRP A 416 -16.66 -10.60 8.76
N HIS A 417 -17.13 -11.59 8.00
CA HIS A 417 -18.24 -11.40 7.10
C HIS A 417 -19.53 -11.01 7.83
N GLU A 418 -19.88 -11.72 8.89
CA GLU A 418 -21.07 -11.44 9.70
C GLU A 418 -20.99 -10.04 10.32
N TRP A 419 -19.89 -9.74 11.00
CA TRP A 419 -19.71 -8.47 11.68
C TRP A 419 -19.65 -7.29 10.69
N ALA A 420 -18.96 -7.43 9.55
CA ALA A 420 -18.80 -6.32 8.61
C ALA A 420 -20.06 -6.06 7.76
N SER A 421 -20.96 -7.03 7.64
CA SER A 421 -22.19 -6.92 6.83
C SER A 421 -23.44 -6.55 7.64
N GLU A 422 -23.42 -6.73 8.97
CA GLU A 422 -24.56 -6.40 9.83
C GLU A 422 -24.83 -4.89 9.82
N ARG A 423 -25.97 -4.44 9.27
CA ARG A 423 -26.34 -3.02 9.34
C ARG A 423 -26.71 -2.62 10.77
N ARG A 424 -26.07 -1.58 11.30
CA ARG A 424 -26.50 -0.99 12.57
C ARG A 424 -27.88 -0.37 12.35
N ARG A 425 -28.91 -0.93 12.99
CA ARG A 425 -30.23 -0.28 13.03
C ARG A 425 -30.03 1.11 13.62
N ARG A 426 -30.08 2.15 12.78
CA ARG A 426 -30.04 3.54 13.24
C ARG A 426 -31.16 3.70 14.25
N ARG A 427 -30.83 3.79 15.53
CA ARG A 427 -31.78 4.19 16.56
C ARG A 427 -32.18 5.61 16.18
N ARG A 428 -33.41 5.75 15.68
CA ARG A 428 -34.00 7.04 15.32
C ARG A 428 -34.19 7.90 16.55
#